data_AF-A0A0R1RYU2-F1
#
_entry.id   AF-A0A0R1RYU2-F1
#
_cell.length_a   1.000
_cell.length_b   1.000
_cell.length_c   1.000
_cell.angle_alpha   90.00
_cell.angle_beta   90.00
_cell.angle_gamma   90.00
#
_symmetry.space_group_name_H-M   'P 1'
#
loop_
_entity.id
_entity.type
_entity.pdbx_description
1 polymer ?
#
loop_
_entity_poly.entity_id
_entity_poly.type
_entity_poly.pdbx_seq_one_letter_code
_entity_poly.pdbx_strand_id
1 'polypeptide(L)'
;MKKGWQLVSRKFGLLVFILVFIGGFKGIFGPTSLYVGVFVLTGLLMFKEMPLGVSLKRQWLLVPAFYGLVTVVPYWLTLVFPEFVKLFLVASTVLIILLVLVRTLQYQSYIPFLMLFALNQQDRTPIGPRLVAALVGGLVVVLVAVLYRKERAKNWPDSLEKAAFKPSLQQNQSLIIKLTAGILCAYLVGQWLGAVKVGWIMLTVISLTQPDLALTRQKSGQRLTATVIGLLVFTLLFLVLVPKTYFATLLIGISYAYMFVKTYFVKMIFNTVNALNAAVFSLSLTPNVMLVERLLFVLFGVVVVYLIGFAYRYFERNLTHQTA
;
A
#
# COMPACT_ATOMS: atom_id res chain seq x y z
N MET A 1 22.14 -18.21 -21.45
CA MET A 1 20.76 -18.56 -21.87
C MET A 1 19.95 -19.30 -20.78
N LYS A 2 20.41 -20.43 -20.21
CA LYS A 2 19.66 -21.21 -19.20
C LYS A 2 19.13 -20.40 -17.99
N LYS A 3 19.92 -19.50 -17.42
CA LYS A 3 19.51 -18.63 -16.28
C LYS A 3 18.39 -17.64 -16.63
N GLY A 4 18.36 -17.14 -17.88
CA GLY A 4 17.31 -16.23 -18.35
C GLY A 4 15.96 -16.95 -18.49
N TRP A 5 15.97 -18.13 -19.09
CA TRP A 5 14.77 -18.96 -19.22
C TRP A 5 14.18 -19.37 -17.87
N GLN A 6 15.02 -19.74 -16.90
CA GLN A 6 14.59 -20.04 -15.53
C GLN A 6 13.93 -18.84 -14.84
N LEU A 7 14.42 -17.62 -15.07
CA LEU A 7 13.82 -16.43 -14.51
C LEU A 7 12.44 -16.17 -15.12
N VAL A 8 12.34 -16.26 -16.45
CA VAL A 8 11.08 -16.08 -17.20
C VAL A 8 10.04 -17.11 -16.74
N SER A 9 10.38 -18.40 -16.70
CA SER A 9 9.45 -19.45 -16.28
C SER A 9 8.99 -19.29 -14.83
N ARG A 10 9.89 -18.92 -13.90
CA ARG A 10 9.54 -18.66 -12.50
C ARG A 10 8.57 -17.49 -12.36
N LYS A 11 8.79 -16.41 -13.11
CA LYS A 11 7.90 -15.23 -13.09
C LYS A 11 6.55 -15.56 -13.71
N PHE A 12 6.53 -16.37 -14.77
CA PHE A 12 5.28 -16.83 -15.39
C PHE A 12 4.47 -17.68 -14.41
N GLY A 13 5.11 -18.64 -13.75
CA GLY A 13 4.45 -19.45 -12.71
C GLY A 13 3.89 -18.59 -11.56
N LEU A 14 4.62 -17.55 -11.15
CA LEU A 14 4.13 -16.59 -10.15
C LEU A 14 2.93 -15.78 -10.67
N LEU A 15 2.91 -15.38 -11.95
CA LEU A 15 1.75 -14.70 -12.54
C LEU A 15 0.51 -15.61 -12.54
N VAL A 16 0.66 -16.86 -12.97
CA VAL A 16 -0.43 -17.84 -12.95
C VAL A 16 -0.96 -18.03 -11.54
N PHE A 17 -0.07 -18.16 -10.55
CA PHE A 17 -0.46 -18.22 -9.13
C PHE A 17 -1.26 -16.99 -8.70
N ILE A 18 -0.79 -15.78 -9.05
CA ILE A 18 -1.49 -14.53 -8.72
C ILE A 18 -2.90 -14.51 -9.34
N LEU A 19 -3.03 -14.86 -10.61
CA LEU A 19 -4.31 -14.87 -11.31
C LEU A 19 -5.29 -15.91 -10.72
N VAL A 20 -4.80 -17.12 -10.46
CA VAL A 20 -5.60 -18.18 -9.82
C VAL A 20 -6.01 -17.77 -8.41
N PHE A 21 -5.10 -17.19 -7.63
CA PHE A 21 -5.39 -16.73 -6.28
C PHE A 21 -6.46 -15.63 -6.30
N ILE A 22 -6.30 -14.58 -7.10
CA ILE A 22 -7.26 -13.47 -7.16
C ILE A 22 -8.60 -13.93 -7.73
N GLY A 23 -8.60 -14.80 -8.75
CA GLY A 23 -9.82 -15.40 -9.31
C GLY A 23 -10.57 -16.25 -8.28
N GLY A 24 -9.86 -17.14 -7.58
CA GLY A 24 -10.43 -17.96 -6.51
C GLY A 24 -10.93 -17.13 -5.33
N PHE A 25 -10.15 -16.13 -4.89
CA PHE A 25 -10.54 -15.21 -3.82
C PHE A 25 -11.81 -14.45 -4.18
N LYS A 26 -11.91 -13.94 -5.43
CA LYS A 26 -13.12 -13.31 -5.95
C LYS A 26 -14.31 -14.27 -5.99
N GLY A 27 -14.09 -15.54 -6.37
CA GLY A 27 -15.14 -16.56 -6.41
C GLY A 27 -15.70 -16.90 -5.02
N ILE A 28 -14.84 -16.94 -4.00
CA ILE A 28 -15.23 -17.29 -2.63
C ILE A 28 -15.85 -16.09 -1.89
N PHE A 29 -15.21 -14.92 -1.97
CA PHE A 29 -15.57 -13.74 -1.14
C PHE A 29 -16.29 -12.63 -1.92
N GLY A 30 -16.51 -12.82 -3.22
CA GLY A 30 -17.16 -11.86 -4.10
C GLY A 30 -16.26 -10.73 -4.61
N PRO A 31 -16.74 -9.96 -5.60
CA PRO A 31 -15.99 -8.86 -6.22
C PRO A 31 -15.73 -7.66 -5.31
N THR A 32 -16.58 -7.44 -4.30
CA THR A 32 -16.42 -6.33 -3.33
C THR A 32 -15.21 -6.52 -2.40
N SER A 33 -14.73 -7.75 -2.26
CA SER A 33 -13.58 -8.11 -1.42
C SER A 33 -12.25 -8.12 -2.16
N LEU A 34 -12.22 -7.68 -3.43
CA LEU A 34 -11.03 -7.78 -4.29
C LEU A 34 -9.81 -7.03 -3.74
N TYR A 35 -9.98 -5.83 -3.18
CA TYR A 35 -8.86 -5.11 -2.57
C TYR A 35 -8.29 -5.89 -1.38
N VAL A 36 -9.14 -6.47 -0.53
CA VAL A 36 -8.70 -7.33 0.56
C VAL A 36 -7.87 -8.50 0.00
N GLY A 37 -8.35 -9.17 -1.06
CA GLY A 37 -7.62 -10.28 -1.70
C GLY A 37 -6.25 -9.88 -2.24
N VAL A 38 -6.13 -8.72 -2.90
CA VAL A 38 -4.84 -8.21 -3.41
C VAL A 38 -3.84 -7.94 -2.29
N PHE A 39 -4.30 -7.38 -1.16
CA PHE A 39 -3.41 -7.10 -0.03
C PHE A 39 -3.10 -8.34 0.80
N VAL A 40 -4.02 -9.30 0.90
CA VAL A 40 -3.74 -10.64 1.44
C VAL A 40 -2.65 -11.31 0.62
N LEU A 41 -2.75 -11.32 -0.71
CA LEU A 41 -1.71 -11.82 -1.61
C LEU A 41 -0.38 -11.07 -1.43
N THR A 42 -0.43 -9.74 -1.33
CA THR A 42 0.76 -8.92 -1.07
C THR A 42 1.41 -9.33 0.26
N GLY A 43 0.61 -9.51 1.32
CA GLY A 43 1.05 -10.01 2.62
C GLY A 43 1.62 -11.42 2.55
N LEU A 44 1.03 -12.32 1.77
CA LEU A 44 1.54 -13.69 1.57
C LEU A 44 2.94 -13.68 0.94
N LEU A 45 3.12 -12.89 -0.11
CA LEU A 45 4.41 -12.78 -0.80
C LEU A 45 5.45 -12.05 0.07
N MET A 46 5.05 -10.98 0.77
CA MET A 46 5.92 -10.21 1.64
C MET A 46 6.35 -10.99 2.88
N PHE A 47 5.40 -11.51 3.66
CA PHE A 47 5.68 -12.21 4.91
C PHE A 47 6.15 -13.64 4.72
N LYS A 48 6.27 -14.14 3.48
CA LYS A 48 7.11 -15.29 3.14
C LYS A 48 8.60 -14.94 3.23
N GLU A 49 8.99 -13.73 2.84
CA GLU A 49 10.40 -13.32 2.71
C GLU A 49 10.94 -12.57 3.93
N MET A 50 10.09 -11.98 4.77
CA MET A 50 10.55 -11.17 5.92
C MET A 50 9.76 -11.40 7.22
N PRO A 51 10.38 -11.26 8.40
CA PRO A 51 9.70 -11.38 9.69
C PRO A 51 8.83 -10.16 10.00
N LEU A 52 7.74 -10.39 10.72
CA LEU A 52 6.81 -9.34 11.16
C LEU A 52 7.33 -8.50 12.34
N GLY A 53 8.45 -8.89 12.97
CA GLY A 53 9.00 -8.20 14.15
C GLY A 53 8.18 -8.39 15.43
N VAL A 54 7.22 -9.32 15.43
CA VAL A 54 6.36 -9.67 16.57
C VAL A 54 6.42 -11.16 16.89
N SER A 55 6.30 -11.56 18.15
CA SER A 55 6.37 -12.98 18.52
C SER A 55 5.27 -13.82 17.85
N LEU A 56 5.60 -15.08 17.50
CA LEU A 56 4.73 -15.95 16.71
C LEU A 56 3.32 -16.11 17.33
N LYS A 57 3.25 -16.28 18.65
CA LYS A 57 1.97 -16.39 19.38
C LYS A 57 1.09 -15.16 19.18
N ARG A 58 1.68 -13.96 19.15
CA ARG A 58 0.96 -12.70 18.97
C ARG A 58 0.58 -12.46 17.50
N GLN A 59 1.34 -12.97 16.53
CA GLN A 59 1.03 -12.81 15.10
C GLN A 59 -0.32 -13.42 14.72
N TRP A 60 -0.66 -14.59 15.28
CA TRP A 60 -1.94 -15.27 15.05
C TRP A 60 -3.16 -14.43 15.39
N LEU A 61 -3.04 -13.51 16.36
CA LEU A 61 -4.09 -12.56 16.69
C LEU A 61 -3.94 -11.25 15.90
N LEU A 62 -2.73 -10.67 15.91
CA LEU A 62 -2.50 -9.31 15.42
C LEU A 62 -2.68 -9.15 13.91
N VAL A 63 -2.26 -10.12 13.10
CA VAL A 63 -2.36 -9.98 11.64
C VAL A 63 -3.81 -10.05 11.17
N PRO A 64 -4.63 -11.06 11.57
CA PRO A 64 -6.07 -11.00 11.29
C PRO A 64 -6.74 -9.76 11.87
N ALA A 65 -6.38 -9.36 13.10
CA ALA A 65 -6.92 -8.15 13.71
C ALA A 65 -6.60 -6.89 12.91
N PHE A 66 -5.40 -6.76 12.34
CA PHE A 66 -5.05 -5.62 11.48
C PHE A 66 -5.81 -5.65 10.17
N TYR A 67 -5.94 -6.80 9.49
CA TYR A 67 -6.77 -6.89 8.29
C TYR A 67 -8.23 -6.53 8.58
N GLY A 68 -8.77 -6.99 9.72
CA GLY A 68 -10.10 -6.61 10.19
C GLY A 68 -10.19 -5.10 10.46
N LEU A 69 -9.25 -4.53 11.22
CA LEU A 69 -9.20 -3.11 11.58
C LEU A 69 -9.18 -2.21 10.33
N VAL A 70 -8.32 -2.51 9.35
CA VAL A 70 -8.22 -1.73 8.11
C VAL A 70 -9.39 -1.96 7.13
N THR A 71 -10.35 -2.81 7.50
CA THR A 71 -11.61 -3.02 6.78
C THR A 71 -12.78 -2.36 7.52
N VAL A 72 -12.84 -2.54 8.84
CA VAL A 72 -13.90 -1.99 9.71
C VAL A 72 -13.83 -0.48 9.82
N VAL A 73 -12.64 0.08 10.07
CA VAL A 73 -12.50 1.52 10.30
C VAL A 73 -12.89 2.31 9.06
N PRO A 74 -12.38 2.02 7.83
CA PRO A 74 -12.82 2.74 6.65
C PRO A 74 -14.33 2.69 6.40
N TYR A 75 -14.99 1.57 6.71
CA TYR A 75 -16.44 1.47 6.66
C TYR A 75 -17.11 2.40 7.68
N TRP A 76 -16.65 2.41 8.94
CA TRP A 76 -17.13 3.36 9.94
C TRP A 76 -16.97 4.82 9.52
N LEU A 77 -15.88 5.17 8.83
CA LEU A 77 -15.68 6.52 8.31
C LEU A 77 -16.74 6.94 7.27
N THR A 78 -17.44 5.98 6.65
CA THR A 78 -18.57 6.27 5.74
C THR A 78 -19.89 6.53 6.46
N LEU A 79 -19.98 6.15 7.74
CA LEU A 79 -21.16 6.40 8.55
C LEU A 79 -21.22 7.88 8.97
N VAL A 80 -22.41 8.29 9.44
CA VAL A 80 -22.67 9.67 9.87
C VAL A 80 -22.07 9.90 11.26
N PHE A 81 -20.74 9.99 11.31
CA PHE A 81 -20.00 10.42 12.49
C PHE A 81 -19.55 11.87 12.37
N PRO A 82 -19.41 12.60 13.50
CA PRO A 82 -18.74 13.89 13.52
C PRO A 82 -17.31 13.80 12.98
N GLU A 83 -16.85 14.85 12.30
CA GLU A 83 -15.57 14.82 11.60
C GLU A 83 -14.37 14.62 12.55
N PHE A 84 -14.46 15.14 13.78
CA PHE A 84 -13.42 14.92 14.79
C PHE A 84 -13.30 13.44 15.21
N VAL A 85 -14.42 12.69 15.25
CA VAL A 85 -14.43 11.25 15.56
C VAL A 85 -13.75 10.48 14.43
N LYS A 86 -14.07 10.83 13.18
CA LYS A 86 -13.42 10.23 12.01
C LYS A 86 -11.90 10.45 12.01
N LEU A 87 -11.45 11.67 12.30
CA LEU A 87 -10.03 11.98 12.43
C LEU A 87 -9.36 11.18 13.54
N PHE A 88 -10.01 11.07 14.69
CA PHE A 88 -9.51 10.25 15.80
C PHE A 88 -9.39 8.77 15.40
N LEU A 89 -10.36 8.21 14.68
CA LEU A 89 -10.32 6.82 14.20
C LEU A 89 -9.19 6.60 13.18
N VAL A 90 -8.99 7.54 12.24
CA VAL A 90 -7.85 7.49 11.30
C VAL A 90 -6.53 7.55 12.06
N ALA A 91 -6.37 8.52 12.98
CA ALA A 91 -5.15 8.72 13.75
C ALA A 91 -4.80 7.49 14.58
N SER A 92 -5.75 7.00 15.36
CA SER A 92 -5.58 5.83 16.23
C SER A 92 -5.26 4.56 15.43
N THR A 93 -5.95 4.32 14.31
CA THR A 93 -5.68 3.17 13.44
C THR A 93 -4.26 3.19 12.88
N VAL A 94 -3.84 4.32 12.31
CA VAL A 94 -2.50 4.47 11.74
C VAL A 94 -1.44 4.33 12.83
N LEU A 95 -1.64 4.97 13.99
CA LEU A 95 -0.73 4.86 15.12
C LEU A 95 -0.62 3.42 15.63
N ILE A 96 -1.73 2.72 15.86
CA ILE A 96 -1.72 1.32 16.33
C ILE A 96 -0.91 0.44 15.37
N ILE A 97 -1.12 0.57 14.06
CA ILE A 97 -0.39 -0.19 13.04
C ILE A 97 1.10 0.14 13.10
N LEU A 98 1.46 1.42 13.12
CA LEU A 98 2.85 1.87 13.13
C LEU A 98 3.58 1.49 14.42
N LEU A 99 3.00 1.74 15.59
CA LEU A 99 3.60 1.41 16.90
C LEU A 99 3.93 -0.08 17.02
N VAL A 100 3.15 -0.96 16.37
CA VAL A 100 3.39 -2.41 16.36
C VAL A 100 4.39 -2.82 15.28
N LEU A 101 4.23 -2.33 14.04
CA LEU A 101 4.92 -2.88 12.86
C LEU A 101 6.14 -2.07 12.38
N VAL A 102 6.24 -0.78 12.71
CA VAL A 102 7.33 0.09 12.22
C VAL A 102 8.70 -0.27 12.80
N ARG A 103 8.75 -1.16 13.80
CA ARG A 103 9.98 -1.54 14.53
C ARG A 103 11.16 -1.72 13.59
N THR A 104 10.96 -2.34 12.44
CA THR A 104 12.00 -2.53 11.43
C THR A 104 11.76 -1.71 10.17
N LEU A 105 12.43 -0.54 10.08
CA LEU A 105 12.38 0.32 8.89
C LEU A 105 12.78 -0.41 7.61
N GLN A 106 13.72 -1.37 7.70
CA GLN A 106 14.21 -2.14 6.58
C GLN A 106 13.11 -2.99 5.91
N TYR A 107 12.16 -3.51 6.68
CA TYR A 107 11.17 -4.49 6.21
C TYR A 107 9.84 -3.85 5.82
N GLN A 108 9.54 -2.64 6.30
CA GLN A 108 8.34 -1.90 5.93
C GLN A 108 7.04 -2.73 6.04
N SER A 109 6.96 -3.60 7.04
CA SER A 109 5.88 -4.57 7.24
C SER A 109 4.50 -3.93 7.44
N TYR A 110 4.45 -2.64 7.77
CA TYR A 110 3.24 -1.83 7.88
C TYR A 110 2.61 -1.46 6.52
N ILE A 111 3.38 -1.50 5.42
CA ILE A 111 2.92 -1.00 4.11
C ILE A 111 1.65 -1.69 3.61
N PRO A 112 1.54 -3.04 3.60
CA PRO A 112 0.33 -3.70 3.09
C PRO A 112 -0.94 -3.27 3.83
N PHE A 113 -0.84 -3.10 5.14
CA PHE A 113 -1.96 -2.69 5.98
C PHE A 113 -2.35 -1.23 5.74
N LEU A 114 -1.38 -0.30 5.70
CA LEU A 114 -1.66 1.11 5.43
C LEU A 114 -2.17 1.33 4.00
N MET A 115 -1.66 0.59 3.03
CA MET A 115 -2.14 0.67 1.64
C MET A 115 -3.57 0.11 1.50
N LEU A 116 -3.88 -1.02 2.15
CA LEU A 116 -5.25 -1.54 2.19
C LEU A 116 -6.19 -0.55 2.89
N PHE A 117 -5.77 0.03 4.02
CA PHE A 117 -6.52 1.06 4.73
C PHE A 117 -6.83 2.27 3.83
N ALA A 118 -5.84 2.73 3.06
CA ALA A 118 -6.00 3.84 2.12
C ALA A 118 -6.96 3.50 0.97
N LEU A 119 -6.92 2.28 0.44
CA LEU A 119 -7.77 1.87 -0.69
C LEU A 119 -9.21 1.50 -0.29
N ASN A 120 -9.41 1.08 0.96
CA ASN A 120 -10.74 0.87 1.52
C ASN A 120 -11.45 2.19 1.89
N GLN A 121 -10.77 3.35 1.83
CA GLN A 121 -11.40 4.64 2.09
C GLN A 121 -12.57 4.88 1.15
N GLN A 122 -13.68 5.38 1.72
CA GLN A 122 -14.91 5.75 1.00
C GLN A 122 -15.56 4.59 0.22
N ASP A 123 -15.13 3.35 0.45
CA ASP A 123 -15.79 2.18 -0.10
C ASP A 123 -17.04 1.84 0.71
N ARG A 124 -18.20 2.20 0.14
CA ARG A 124 -19.54 2.01 0.70
C ARG A 124 -20.13 0.62 0.47
N THR A 125 -19.38 -0.30 -0.12
CA THR A 125 -19.86 -1.67 -0.31
C THR A 125 -20.10 -2.38 1.04
N PRO A 126 -21.02 -3.35 1.11
CA PRO A 126 -21.33 -4.07 2.34
C PRO A 126 -20.08 -4.64 3.00
N ILE A 127 -19.92 -4.35 4.29
CA ILE A 127 -18.73 -4.77 5.06
C ILE A 127 -18.67 -6.29 5.29
N GLY A 128 -19.80 -6.99 5.37
CA GLY A 128 -19.86 -8.40 5.79
C GLY A 128 -18.87 -9.32 5.05
N PRO A 129 -19.00 -9.49 3.72
CA PRO A 129 -18.08 -10.32 2.95
C PRO A 129 -16.62 -9.85 3.04
N ARG A 130 -16.40 -8.53 3.07
CA ARG A 130 -15.06 -7.92 3.15
C ARG A 130 -14.39 -8.23 4.48
N LEU A 131 -15.12 -8.15 5.59
CA LEU A 131 -14.61 -8.44 6.93
C LEU A 131 -14.28 -9.92 7.08
N VAL A 132 -15.15 -10.81 6.62
CA VAL A 132 -14.88 -12.26 6.61
C VAL A 132 -13.64 -12.56 5.77
N ALA A 133 -13.56 -12.00 4.56
CA ALA A 133 -12.41 -12.13 3.68
C ALA A 133 -11.12 -11.60 4.32
N ALA A 134 -11.20 -10.49 5.08
CA ALA A 134 -10.06 -9.87 5.73
C ALA A 134 -9.53 -10.71 6.90
N LEU A 135 -10.43 -11.21 7.75
CA LEU A 135 -10.06 -12.07 8.88
C LEU A 135 -9.49 -13.41 8.40
N VAL A 136 -10.17 -14.07 7.46
CA VAL A 136 -9.70 -15.33 6.87
C VAL A 136 -8.39 -15.12 6.12
N GLY A 137 -8.29 -14.07 5.31
CA GLY A 137 -7.06 -13.73 4.59
C GLY A 137 -5.90 -13.45 5.53
N GLY A 138 -6.14 -12.74 6.64
CA GLY A 138 -5.14 -12.51 7.68
C GLY A 138 -4.65 -13.81 8.33
N LEU A 139 -5.55 -14.77 8.58
CA LEU A 139 -5.17 -16.09 9.10
C LEU A 139 -4.31 -16.88 8.11
N VAL A 140 -4.67 -16.85 6.82
CA VAL A 140 -3.90 -17.50 5.75
C VAL A 140 -2.50 -16.86 5.64
N VAL A 141 -2.39 -15.55 5.77
CA VAL A 141 -1.11 -14.82 5.79
C VAL A 141 -0.21 -15.30 6.94
N VAL A 142 -0.75 -15.41 8.16
CA VAL A 142 0.04 -15.90 9.31
C VAL A 142 0.45 -17.34 9.11
N LEU A 143 -0.46 -18.20 8.65
CA LEU A 143 -0.18 -19.61 8.40
C LEU A 143 1.01 -19.76 7.45
N VAL A 144 1.01 -19.05 6.32
CA VAL A 144 2.14 -19.07 5.37
C VAL A 144 3.41 -18.48 5.99
N ALA A 145 3.30 -17.38 6.74
CA ALA A 145 4.46 -16.79 7.42
C ALA A 145 5.11 -17.77 8.42
N VAL A 146 4.31 -18.58 9.11
CA VAL A 146 4.77 -19.61 10.05
C VAL A 146 5.40 -20.79 9.32
N LEU A 147 4.76 -21.32 8.28
CA LEU A 147 5.25 -22.48 7.52
C LEU A 147 6.63 -22.22 6.91
N TYR A 148 6.81 -21.01 6.35
CA TYR A 148 8.07 -20.62 5.72
C TYR A 148 9.11 -20.04 6.69
N ARG A 149 8.87 -20.11 8.01
CA ARG A 149 9.79 -19.55 9.01
C ARG A 149 11.14 -20.27 9.01
N LYS A 150 11.15 -21.60 8.97
CA LYS A 150 12.39 -22.39 9.03
C LYS A 150 13.27 -22.16 7.80
N GLU A 151 12.65 -22.14 6.62
CA GLU A 151 13.34 -21.84 5.37
C GLU A 151 13.89 -20.41 5.34
N ARG A 152 13.13 -19.45 5.88
CA ARG A 152 13.59 -18.06 6.02
C ARG A 152 14.78 -17.97 6.96
N ALA A 153 14.69 -18.58 8.14
CA ALA A 153 15.75 -18.59 9.14
C ALA A 153 17.05 -19.21 8.58
N LYS A 154 16.95 -20.28 7.79
CA LYS A 154 18.13 -20.88 7.14
C LYS A 154 18.87 -19.93 6.20
N ASN A 155 18.14 -19.03 5.55
CA ASN A 155 18.70 -18.07 4.59
C ASN A 155 19.08 -16.74 5.25
N TRP A 156 18.86 -16.58 6.56
CA TRP A 156 19.04 -15.32 7.29
C TRP A 156 20.09 -15.45 8.39
N PRO A 157 21.00 -14.48 8.53
CA PRO A 157 21.87 -14.39 9.70
C PRO A 157 21.03 -14.15 10.96
N ASP A 158 21.32 -14.90 12.03
CA ASP A 158 20.67 -14.75 13.35
C ASP A 158 20.72 -13.31 13.91
N SER A 159 21.74 -12.54 13.52
CA SER A 159 21.91 -11.13 13.92
C SER A 159 20.80 -10.23 13.35
N LEU A 160 20.36 -10.46 12.10
CA LEU A 160 19.28 -9.70 11.47
C LEU A 160 17.91 -10.04 12.06
N GLU A 161 17.68 -11.30 12.45
CA GLU A 161 16.45 -11.69 13.16
C GLU A 161 16.41 -11.03 14.54
N LYS A 162 17.48 -11.11 15.33
CA LYS A 162 17.55 -10.45 16.65
C LYS A 162 17.43 -8.93 16.56
N ALA A 163 18.08 -8.31 15.57
CA ALA A 163 17.94 -6.88 15.29
C ALA A 163 16.52 -6.52 14.86
N ALA A 164 15.76 -7.42 14.22
CA ALA A 164 14.38 -7.17 13.83
C ALA A 164 13.39 -7.08 15.00
N PHE A 165 13.70 -7.76 16.11
CA PHE A 165 12.86 -7.81 17.30
C PHE A 165 13.24 -6.79 18.38
N LYS A 166 14.47 -6.28 18.35
CA LYS A 166 15.00 -5.29 19.30
C LYS A 166 14.95 -3.78 18.93
N PRO A 167 14.45 -3.29 17.77
CA PRO A 167 14.48 -1.85 17.50
C PRO A 167 13.56 -1.11 18.47
N SER A 168 14.03 0.03 18.99
CA SER A 168 13.25 0.86 19.91
C SER A 168 12.23 1.70 19.14
N LEU A 169 11.11 2.00 19.81
CA LEU A 169 10.10 2.92 19.27
C LEU A 169 10.72 4.31 19.00
N GLN A 170 11.63 4.74 19.87
CA GLN A 170 12.39 5.99 19.77
C GLN A 170 13.13 6.14 18.44
N GLN A 171 13.76 5.06 17.96
CA GLN A 171 14.54 5.08 16.72
C GLN A 171 13.70 5.46 15.48
N ASN A 172 12.40 5.15 15.48
CA ASN A 172 11.53 5.34 14.32
C ASN A 172 10.49 6.44 14.53
N GLN A 173 10.58 7.23 15.61
CA GLN A 173 9.62 8.28 15.95
C GLN A 173 9.39 9.27 14.81
N SER A 174 10.45 9.71 14.14
CA SER A 174 10.34 10.60 12.96
C SER A 174 9.40 10.02 11.91
N LEU A 175 9.56 8.74 11.56
CA LEU A 175 8.73 8.12 10.53
C LEU A 175 7.27 8.00 11.00
N ILE A 176 7.05 7.60 12.26
CA ILE A 176 5.71 7.46 12.82
C ILE A 176 4.97 8.79 12.77
N ILE A 177 5.60 9.87 13.24
CA ILE A 177 5.01 11.21 13.24
C ILE A 177 4.72 11.67 11.82
N LYS A 178 5.70 11.55 10.91
CA LYS A 178 5.52 11.98 9.51
C LYS A 178 4.42 11.19 8.79
N LEU A 179 4.34 9.87 8.96
CA LEU A 179 3.31 9.05 8.34
C LEU A 179 1.92 9.33 8.92
N THR A 180 1.79 9.38 10.25
CA THR A 180 0.50 9.66 10.90
C THR A 180 -0.02 11.04 10.51
N ALA A 181 0.80 12.08 10.64
CA ALA A 181 0.41 13.44 10.27
C ALA A 181 0.12 13.55 8.77
N GLY A 182 0.96 12.95 7.91
CA GLY A 182 0.75 12.95 6.47
C GLY A 182 -0.53 12.25 6.05
N ILE A 183 -0.87 11.09 6.63
CA ILE A 183 -2.11 10.37 6.30
C ILE A 183 -3.33 11.13 6.81
N LEU A 184 -3.25 11.79 7.97
CA LEU A 184 -4.33 12.65 8.48
C LEU A 184 -4.56 13.87 7.58
N CYS A 185 -3.50 14.57 7.17
CA CYS A 185 -3.62 15.67 6.22
C CYS A 185 -4.17 15.19 4.87
N ALA A 186 -3.71 14.04 4.36
CA ALA A 186 -4.23 13.45 3.14
C ALA A 186 -5.71 13.06 3.26
N TYR A 187 -6.14 12.55 4.42
CA TYR A 187 -7.54 12.27 4.71
C TYR A 187 -8.38 13.54 4.63
N LEU A 188 -7.95 14.61 5.32
CA LEU A 188 -8.65 15.91 5.36
C LEU A 188 -8.77 16.54 3.98
N VAL A 189 -7.66 16.63 3.24
CA VAL A 189 -7.66 17.12 1.85
C VAL A 189 -8.63 16.28 1.01
N GLY A 190 -8.61 14.98 1.22
CA GLY A 190 -9.52 14.05 0.58
C GLY A 190 -11.00 14.32 0.84
N GLN A 191 -11.38 14.45 2.11
CA GLN A 191 -12.77 14.74 2.49
C GLN A 191 -13.21 16.09 1.91
N TRP A 192 -12.33 17.09 1.94
CA TRP A 192 -12.61 18.41 1.37
C TRP A 192 -12.85 18.36 -0.15
N LEU A 193 -12.14 17.50 -0.88
CA LEU A 193 -12.30 17.34 -2.33
C LEU A 193 -13.57 16.56 -2.71
N GLY A 194 -14.16 15.77 -1.80
CA GLY A 194 -15.36 14.97 -2.06
C GLY A 194 -15.22 13.90 -3.16
N ALA A 195 -13.99 13.63 -3.62
CA ALA A 195 -13.74 12.79 -4.78
C ALA A 195 -13.84 11.28 -4.47
N VAL A 196 -14.01 10.45 -5.51
CA VAL A 196 -14.24 9.00 -5.36
C VAL A 196 -12.98 8.23 -4.95
N LYS A 197 -11.78 8.73 -5.32
CA LYS A 197 -10.49 8.03 -5.12
C LYS A 197 -9.50 8.78 -4.24
N VAL A 198 -10.01 9.40 -3.19
CA VAL A 198 -9.23 10.07 -2.14
C VAL A 198 -8.09 9.21 -1.57
N GLY A 199 -8.27 7.89 -1.50
CA GLY A 199 -7.24 6.94 -1.08
C GLY A 199 -5.92 7.06 -1.86
N TRP A 200 -5.92 7.59 -3.09
CA TRP A 200 -4.70 7.81 -3.87
C TRP A 200 -3.77 8.89 -3.29
N ILE A 201 -4.31 9.88 -2.58
CA ILE A 201 -3.51 10.87 -1.86
C ILE A 201 -2.75 10.16 -0.74
N MET A 202 -3.46 9.37 0.07
CA MET A 202 -2.87 8.57 1.16
C MET A 202 -1.83 7.58 0.65
N LEU A 203 -2.11 6.84 -0.43
CA LEU A 203 -1.14 5.93 -1.04
C LEU A 203 0.14 6.65 -1.47
N THR A 204 -0.01 7.87 -1.99
CA THR A 204 1.13 8.69 -2.37
C THR A 204 1.94 9.07 -1.14
N VAL A 205 1.30 9.57 -0.08
CA VAL A 205 1.96 9.85 1.21
C VAL A 205 2.69 8.62 1.75
N ILE A 206 2.00 7.48 1.88
CA ILE A 206 2.59 6.22 2.38
C ILE A 206 3.82 5.82 1.56
N SER A 207 3.77 5.96 0.23
CA SER A 207 4.86 5.53 -0.65
C SER A 207 6.06 6.50 -0.67
N LEU A 208 5.83 7.78 -0.39
CA LEU A 208 6.82 8.85 -0.49
C LEU A 208 7.51 9.16 0.84
N THR A 209 6.79 9.10 1.95
CA THR A 209 7.33 9.42 3.27
C THR A 209 8.47 8.46 3.60
N GLN A 210 9.68 9.02 3.79
CA GLN A 210 10.85 8.31 4.26
C GLN A 210 11.40 9.00 5.52
N PRO A 211 12.21 8.32 6.34
CA PRO A 211 12.92 8.97 7.44
C PRO A 211 13.77 10.15 6.94
N ASP A 212 14.52 9.93 5.85
CA ASP A 212 15.34 10.93 5.18
C ASP A 212 14.54 11.77 4.16
N LEU A 213 14.66 13.09 4.25
CA LEU A 213 14.02 14.04 3.34
C LEU A 213 14.68 14.02 1.95
N ALA A 214 15.98 13.75 1.83
CA ALA A 214 16.64 13.72 0.52
C ALA A 214 16.09 12.57 -0.33
N LEU A 215 15.94 11.39 0.29
CA LEU A 215 15.27 10.25 -0.35
C LEU A 215 13.79 10.55 -0.65
N THR A 216 13.09 11.21 0.26
CA THR A 216 11.70 11.67 0.03
C THR A 216 11.62 12.59 -1.20
N ARG A 217 12.52 13.57 -1.32
CA ARG A 217 12.60 14.49 -2.44
C ARG A 217 12.87 13.77 -3.77
N GLN A 218 13.83 12.84 -3.77
CA GLN A 218 14.16 12.03 -4.93
C GLN A 218 12.95 11.21 -5.40
N LYS A 219 12.27 10.50 -4.48
CA LYS A 219 11.09 9.69 -4.80
C LYS A 219 9.92 10.56 -5.27
N SER A 220 9.72 11.74 -4.69
CA SER A 220 8.66 12.68 -5.10
C SER A 220 8.85 13.12 -6.55
N GLY A 221 10.07 13.47 -6.96
CA GLY A 221 10.38 13.82 -8.35
C GLY A 221 10.13 12.66 -9.31
N GLN A 222 10.60 11.46 -8.97
CA GLN A 222 10.35 10.24 -9.74
C GLN A 222 8.85 9.91 -9.84
N ARG A 223 8.08 10.10 -8.75
CA ARG A 223 6.65 9.81 -8.70
C ARG A 223 5.86 10.76 -9.62
N LEU A 224 6.15 12.07 -9.60
CA LEU A 224 5.45 13.05 -10.45
C LEU A 224 5.69 12.77 -11.94
N THR A 225 6.96 12.70 -12.33
CA THR A 225 7.38 12.42 -13.70
C THR A 225 6.84 11.08 -14.22
N ALA A 226 6.95 10.01 -13.42
CA ALA A 226 6.41 8.71 -13.77
C ALA A 226 4.87 8.69 -13.85
N THR A 227 4.17 9.48 -13.04
CA THR A 227 2.72 9.63 -13.17
C THR A 227 2.36 10.27 -14.49
N VAL A 228 2.98 11.39 -14.88
CA VAL A 228 2.73 12.03 -16.19
C VAL A 228 2.95 11.04 -17.34
N ILE A 229 4.08 10.31 -17.35
CA ILE A 229 4.34 9.29 -18.35
C ILE A 229 3.30 8.16 -18.30
N GLY A 230 2.91 7.73 -17.10
CA GLY A 230 1.87 6.71 -16.92
C GLY A 230 0.50 7.13 -17.43
N LEU A 231 0.13 8.41 -17.31
CA LEU A 231 -1.10 8.96 -17.90
C LEU A 231 -1.03 8.88 -19.42
N LEU A 232 0.08 9.31 -20.02
CA LEU A 232 0.28 9.25 -21.48
C LEU A 232 0.23 7.81 -22.00
N VAL A 233 0.93 6.88 -21.34
CA VAL A 233 0.93 5.46 -21.69
C VAL A 233 -0.48 4.87 -21.56
N PHE A 234 -1.21 5.19 -20.50
CA PHE A 234 -2.59 4.72 -20.33
C PHE A 234 -3.49 5.24 -21.44
N THR A 235 -3.47 6.55 -21.72
CA THR A 235 -4.28 7.17 -22.77
C THR A 235 -3.97 6.55 -24.13
N LEU A 236 -2.67 6.46 -24.48
CA LEU A 236 -2.25 5.90 -25.76
C LEU A 236 -2.70 4.45 -25.91
N LEU A 237 -2.43 3.59 -24.92
CA LEU A 237 -2.75 2.16 -25.04
C LEU A 237 -4.25 1.88 -24.93
N PHE A 238 -4.92 2.42 -23.92
CA PHE A 238 -6.29 2.02 -23.56
C PHE A 238 -7.38 2.95 -24.09
N LEU A 239 -7.06 4.18 -24.51
CA LEU A 239 -8.08 5.09 -25.05
C LEU A 239 -7.93 5.32 -26.57
N VAL A 240 -6.76 5.04 -27.14
CA VAL A 240 -6.46 5.31 -28.56
C VAL A 240 -6.15 4.05 -29.36
N LEU A 241 -5.12 3.29 -28.97
CA LEU A 241 -4.54 2.25 -29.85
C LEU A 241 -5.24 0.90 -29.78
N VAL A 242 -5.52 0.40 -28.57
CA VAL A 242 -5.93 -1.00 -28.39
C VAL A 242 -7.45 -1.11 -28.35
N PRO A 243 -8.07 -1.99 -29.17
CA PRO A 243 -9.49 -2.28 -29.06
C PRO A 243 -9.86 -2.89 -27.71
N LYS A 244 -11.05 -2.56 -27.20
CA LYS A 244 -11.54 -3.02 -25.88
C LYS A 244 -11.50 -4.54 -25.71
N THR A 245 -11.68 -5.31 -26.78
CA THR A 245 -11.61 -6.78 -26.80
C THR A 245 -10.27 -7.33 -26.31
N TYR A 246 -9.18 -6.57 -26.44
CA TYR A 246 -7.84 -7.00 -26.05
C TYR A 246 -7.36 -6.44 -24.71
N PHE A 247 -8.18 -5.65 -23.99
CA PHE A 247 -7.75 -5.02 -22.73
C PHE A 247 -7.34 -6.01 -21.65
N ALA A 248 -8.07 -7.11 -21.49
CA ALA A 248 -7.72 -8.14 -20.51
C ALA A 248 -6.34 -8.75 -20.82
N THR A 249 -6.11 -9.11 -22.08
CA THR A 249 -4.83 -9.66 -22.56
C THR A 249 -3.69 -8.67 -22.37
N LEU A 250 -3.90 -7.41 -22.73
CA LEU A 250 -2.94 -6.33 -22.53
C LEU A 250 -2.60 -6.15 -21.04
N LEU A 251 -3.60 -6.16 -20.16
CA LEU A 251 -3.40 -6.00 -18.73
C LEU A 251 -2.61 -7.16 -18.11
N ILE A 252 -2.82 -8.39 -18.58
CA ILE A 252 -2.01 -9.56 -18.20
C ILE A 252 -0.56 -9.35 -18.66
N GLY A 253 -0.34 -8.89 -19.90
CA GLY A 253 1.00 -8.59 -20.42
C GLY A 253 1.72 -7.50 -19.63
N ILE A 254 1.03 -6.39 -19.31
CA ILE A 254 1.55 -5.30 -18.47
C ILE A 254 1.89 -5.81 -17.06
N SER A 255 1.01 -6.64 -16.48
CA SER A 255 1.23 -7.23 -15.15
C SER A 255 2.45 -8.15 -15.14
N TYR A 256 2.65 -8.94 -16.21
CA TYR A 256 3.81 -9.79 -16.37
C TYR A 256 5.10 -8.97 -16.50
N ALA A 257 5.10 -7.94 -17.36
CA ALA A 257 6.25 -7.05 -17.55
C ALA A 257 6.63 -6.34 -16.25
N TYR A 258 5.65 -5.89 -15.46
CA TYR A 258 5.86 -5.27 -14.15
C TYR A 258 6.72 -6.12 -13.20
N MET A 259 6.64 -7.45 -13.29
CA MET A 259 7.37 -8.36 -12.39
C MET A 259 8.89 -8.37 -12.61
N PHE A 260 9.36 -7.80 -13.73
CA PHE A 260 10.77 -7.62 -14.05
C PHE A 260 11.29 -6.23 -13.67
N VAL A 261 10.39 -5.29 -13.34
CA VAL A 261 10.75 -3.91 -13.03
C VAL A 261 11.35 -3.79 -11.62
N LYS A 262 12.57 -3.25 -11.54
CA LYS A 262 13.28 -3.04 -10.27
C LYS A 262 13.25 -1.58 -9.80
N THR A 263 13.44 -0.64 -10.71
CA THR A 263 13.55 0.80 -10.41
C THR A 263 12.23 1.40 -9.97
N TYR A 264 12.26 2.23 -8.93
CA TYR A 264 11.06 2.90 -8.40
C TYR A 264 10.33 3.71 -9.48
N PHE A 265 11.06 4.52 -10.27
CA PHE A 265 10.52 5.32 -11.37
C PHE A 265 9.61 4.50 -12.30
N VAL A 266 10.13 3.43 -12.91
CA VAL A 266 9.34 2.58 -13.82
C VAL A 266 8.18 1.91 -13.07
N LYS A 267 8.36 1.46 -11.82
CA LYS A 267 7.25 0.91 -11.02
C LYS A 267 6.09 1.90 -10.89
N MET A 268 6.36 3.20 -10.78
CA MET A 268 5.33 4.23 -10.65
C MET A 268 4.57 4.47 -11.96
N ILE A 269 5.19 4.27 -13.12
CA ILE A 269 4.52 4.30 -14.44
C ILE A 269 3.47 3.17 -14.48
N PHE A 270 3.91 1.93 -14.25
CA PHE A 270 3.03 0.76 -14.21
C PHE A 270 1.93 0.91 -13.15
N ASN A 271 2.26 1.41 -11.96
CA ASN A 271 1.27 1.65 -10.91
C ASN A 271 0.21 2.69 -11.32
N THR A 272 0.59 3.69 -12.11
CA THR A 272 -0.36 4.68 -12.64
C THR A 272 -1.28 4.06 -13.68
N VAL A 273 -0.73 3.30 -14.63
CA VAL A 273 -1.51 2.55 -15.63
C VAL A 273 -2.47 1.56 -14.97
N ASN A 274 -2.01 0.79 -13.98
CA ASN A 274 -2.84 -0.19 -13.27
C ASN A 274 -3.93 0.47 -12.41
N ALA A 275 -3.60 1.59 -11.74
CA ALA A 275 -4.59 2.33 -10.95
C ALA A 275 -5.70 2.93 -11.83
N LEU A 276 -5.35 3.48 -12.99
CA LEU A 276 -6.32 3.98 -13.96
C LEU A 276 -7.15 2.85 -14.57
N ASN A 277 -6.54 1.71 -14.91
CA ASN A 277 -7.29 0.54 -15.37
C ASN A 277 -8.34 0.09 -14.36
N ALA A 278 -7.96 -0.02 -13.08
CA ALA A 278 -8.89 -0.39 -12.02
C ALA A 278 -10.02 0.64 -11.86
N ALA A 279 -9.71 1.93 -11.92
CA ALA A 279 -10.71 2.99 -11.79
C ALA A 279 -11.66 3.06 -12.99
N VAL A 280 -11.12 3.07 -14.21
CA VAL A 280 -11.90 3.28 -15.44
C VAL A 280 -12.66 2.04 -15.85
N PHE A 281 -12.02 0.87 -15.85
CA PHE A 281 -12.63 -0.35 -16.40
C PHE A 281 -13.24 -1.25 -15.34
N SER A 282 -12.65 -1.37 -14.15
CA SER A 282 -13.22 -2.22 -13.10
C SER A 282 -14.33 -1.53 -12.31
N LEU A 283 -14.28 -0.20 -12.18
CA LEU A 283 -15.28 0.60 -11.47
C LEU A 283 -16.12 1.49 -12.39
N SER A 284 -15.90 1.39 -13.71
CA SER A 284 -16.67 2.13 -14.72
C SER A 284 -16.67 3.65 -14.52
N LEU A 285 -15.58 4.21 -14.00
CA LEU A 285 -15.45 5.66 -13.78
C LEU A 285 -15.00 6.38 -15.06
N THR A 286 -15.42 7.63 -15.21
CA THR A 286 -15.14 8.45 -16.40
C THR A 286 -13.62 8.63 -16.61
N PRO A 287 -13.04 8.22 -17.77
CA PRO A 287 -11.61 8.27 -18.01
C PRO A 287 -10.96 9.64 -17.78
N ASN A 288 -11.56 10.70 -18.35
CA ASN A 288 -11.00 12.06 -18.27
C ASN A 288 -10.93 12.57 -16.82
N VAL A 289 -11.96 12.27 -16.02
CA VAL A 289 -11.97 12.62 -14.59
C VAL A 289 -10.87 11.86 -13.85
N MET A 290 -10.72 10.56 -14.11
CA MET A 290 -9.70 9.74 -13.45
C MET A 290 -8.27 10.13 -13.81
N LEU A 291 -8.02 10.57 -15.04
CA LEU A 291 -6.72 11.10 -15.46
C LEU A 291 -6.35 12.36 -14.68
N VAL A 292 -7.28 13.31 -14.56
CA VAL A 292 -7.09 14.56 -13.83
C VAL A 292 -6.94 14.31 -12.33
N GLU A 293 -7.85 13.54 -11.73
CA GLU A 293 -7.79 13.17 -10.32
C GLU A 293 -6.47 12.47 -9.98
N ARG A 294 -5.98 11.59 -10.85
CA ARG A 294 -4.72 10.89 -10.62
C ARG A 294 -3.54 11.86 -10.53
N LEU A 295 -3.48 12.85 -11.42
CA LEU A 295 -2.43 13.86 -11.40
C LEU A 295 -2.54 14.73 -10.14
N LEU A 296 -3.74 15.25 -9.87
CA LEU A 296 -4.00 16.14 -8.73
C LEU A 296 -3.73 15.43 -7.39
N PHE A 297 -4.15 14.19 -7.21
CA PHE A 297 -3.97 13.47 -5.95
C PHE A 297 -2.50 13.09 -5.69
N VAL A 298 -1.72 12.86 -6.75
CA VAL A 298 -0.27 12.71 -6.61
C VAL A 298 0.38 14.04 -6.23
N LEU A 299 -0.04 15.15 -6.85
CA LEU A 299 0.44 16.49 -6.50
C LEU A 299 0.13 16.84 -5.03
N PHE A 300 -1.12 16.66 -4.58
CA PHE A 300 -1.51 16.89 -3.19
C PHE A 300 -0.71 15.99 -2.23
N GLY A 301 -0.54 14.72 -2.56
CA GLY A 301 0.27 13.80 -1.74
C GLY A 301 1.73 14.27 -1.61
N VAL A 302 2.33 14.76 -2.70
CA VAL A 302 3.70 15.31 -2.68
C VAL A 302 3.77 16.57 -1.82
N VAL A 303 2.82 17.51 -1.98
CA VAL A 303 2.75 18.74 -1.18
C VAL A 303 2.62 18.41 0.31
N VAL A 304 1.70 17.52 0.68
CA VAL A 304 1.51 17.07 2.07
C VAL A 304 2.81 16.51 2.66
N VAL A 305 3.50 15.63 1.93
CA VAL A 305 4.75 15.03 2.42
C VAL A 305 5.85 16.07 2.64
N TYR A 306 5.96 17.07 1.75
CA TYR A 306 6.91 18.16 1.94
C TYR A 306 6.56 19.02 3.15
N LEU A 307 5.30 19.46 3.28
CA LEU A 307 4.85 20.29 4.40
C LEU A 307 5.14 19.61 5.75
N ILE A 308 4.79 18.34 5.88
CA ILE A 308 5.07 17.55 7.09
C ILE A 308 6.58 17.36 7.31
N GLY A 309 7.34 17.11 6.24
CA GLY A 309 8.80 16.97 6.32
C GLY A 309 9.50 18.25 6.79
N PHE A 310 9.08 19.41 6.29
CA PHE A 310 9.61 20.72 6.69
C PHE A 310 9.20 21.07 8.12
N ALA A 311 7.92 20.91 8.47
CA ALA A 311 7.43 21.17 9.82
C ALA A 311 8.17 20.31 10.86
N TYR A 312 8.34 19.02 10.59
CA TYR A 312 9.07 18.12 11.49
C TYR A 312 10.52 18.58 11.72
N ARG A 313 11.24 18.93 10.64
CA ARG A 313 12.63 19.43 10.75
C ARG A 313 12.73 20.75 11.51
N TYR A 314 11.75 21.63 11.35
CA TYR A 314 11.69 22.89 12.08
C TYR A 314 11.53 22.65 13.58
N PHE A 315 10.58 21.79 13.99
CA PHE A 315 10.39 21.42 15.39
C PHE A 315 11.62 20.73 15.99
N GLU A 316 12.23 19.79 15.27
CA GLU A 316 13.41 19.04 15.72
C GLU A 316 14.61 19.96 16.01
N ARG A 317 14.85 20.96 15.16
CA ARG A 317 15.90 21.97 15.37
C ARG A 317 15.64 22.84 16.60
N ASN A 318 14.41 23.31 16.79
CA ASN A 318 14.08 24.18 17.91
C ASN A 318 14.15 23.47 19.27
N LEU A 319 13.80 22.17 19.31
CA LEU A 319 13.94 21.36 20.52
C LEU A 319 15.41 21.13 20.89
N THR A 320 16.28 20.91 19.91
CA THR A 320 17.72 20.71 20.17
C THR A 320 18.43 21.97 20.63
N HIS A 321 18.02 23.16 20.16
CA HIS A 321 18.54 24.45 20.63
C HIS A 321 18.09 24.84 22.05
N GLN A 322 17.01 24.27 22.58
CA GLN A 322 16.55 24.53 23.95
C GLN A 322 17.23 23.62 25.00
N THR A 323 17.90 22.56 24.55
CA THR A 323 18.55 21.56 25.42
C THR A 323 20.08 21.68 25.46
N ALA A 324 20.65 22.66 24.76
CA ALA A 324 22.10 22.95 24.71
C ALA A 324 22.41 24.23 25.48
#